data_AF-A0A1S2WVA4-F1
#
_entry.id   AF-A0A1S2WVA4-F1
#
_cell.length_a   1.000
_cell.length_b   1.000
_cell.length_c   1.000
_cell.angle_alpha   90.00
_cell.angle_beta   90.00
_cell.angle_gamma   90.00
#
_symmetry.space_group_name_H-M   'P 1'
#
loop_
_entity.id
_entity.type
_entity.pdbx_description
1 polymer ?
#
loop_
_entity_poly.entity_id
_entity_poly.type
_entity_poly.pdbx_seq_one_letter_code
_entity_poly.pdbx_strand_id
1 'polypeptide(L)'
;MIKASNINQLYAHHEPQNQVAEEVTKKLKEEFKKHNQSVYTQILPSTHFYKAESYHQDYHHKNPKRYCYYRTGCGRDLTVNKVWQNIDWKYSNVVPFDIPSSYAECLTR
;
A
#
# COMPACT_ATOMS: atom_id res chain seq x y z
N MET A 1 -7.22 -18.00 17.67
CA MET A 1 -6.77 -18.04 16.26
C MET A 1 -6.72 -16.61 15.74
N ILE A 2 -5.53 -16.02 15.64
CA ILE A 2 -5.35 -14.72 14.99
C ILE A 2 -5.19 -15.03 13.50
N LYS A 3 -6.28 -14.93 12.74
CA LYS A 3 -6.19 -14.98 11.27
C LYS A 3 -5.48 -13.70 10.84
N ALA A 4 -4.32 -13.84 10.22
CA ALA A 4 -3.65 -12.75 9.53
C ALA A 4 -4.64 -12.13 8.52
N SER A 5 -5.11 -10.93 8.81
CA SER A 5 -6.04 -10.17 7.98
C SER A 5 -5.30 -9.52 6.82
N ASN A 6 -4.94 -10.32 5.81
CA ASN A 6 -4.59 -9.82 4.48
C ASN A 6 -5.88 -9.47 3.72
N ILE A 7 -6.64 -8.48 4.19
CA ILE A 7 -7.86 -8.02 3.51
C ILE A 7 -7.57 -6.68 2.87
N ASN A 8 -7.63 -6.61 1.54
CA ASN A 8 -7.64 -5.35 0.82
C ASN A 8 -9.02 -4.72 0.99
N GLN A 9 -9.10 -3.61 1.72
CA GLN A 9 -10.35 -2.92 2.05
C GLN A 9 -10.18 -1.42 1.82
N LEU A 10 -11.24 -0.81 1.31
CA LEU A 10 -11.38 0.64 1.17
C LEU A 10 -12.55 1.08 2.04
N TYR A 11 -12.29 2.02 2.96
CA TYR A 11 -13.30 2.59 3.83
C TYR A 11 -13.71 3.97 3.34
N ALA A 12 -15.00 4.18 3.05
CA ALA A 12 -15.53 5.47 2.63
C ALA A 12 -16.21 6.19 3.82
N HIS A 13 -15.88 7.46 4.02
CA HIS A 13 -16.41 8.28 5.12
C HIS A 13 -17.70 9.04 4.76
N HIS A 14 -17.88 9.33 3.47
CA HIS A 14 -19.04 10.10 2.99
C HIS A 14 -19.44 9.68 1.57
N GLU A 15 -20.66 10.03 1.19
CA GLU A 15 -21.32 9.57 -0.03
C GLU A 15 -20.49 9.84 -1.32
N PRO A 16 -19.87 11.02 -1.52
CA PRO A 16 -19.03 11.25 -2.69
C PRO A 16 -17.80 10.33 -2.79
N GLN A 17 -17.19 9.94 -1.67
CA GLN A 17 -16.06 8.99 -1.66
C GLN A 17 -16.53 7.60 -2.07
N ASN A 18 -17.74 7.21 -1.63
CA ASN A 18 -18.31 5.91 -1.96
C ASN A 18 -18.61 5.80 -3.46
N GLN A 19 -19.24 6.83 -4.05
CA GLN A 19 -19.53 6.85 -5.49
C GLN A 19 -18.25 6.71 -6.34
N VAL A 20 -17.22 7.50 -6.03
CA VAL A 20 -15.93 7.45 -6.74
C VAL A 20 -15.25 6.09 -6.56
N ALA A 21 -15.26 5.55 -5.34
CA ALA A 21 -14.70 4.24 -5.04
C ALA A 21 -15.38 3.13 -5.85
N GLU A 22 -16.70 3.15 -5.93
CA GLU A 22 -17.50 2.19 -6.68
C GLU A 22 -17.23 2.28 -8.19
N GLU A 23 -17.21 3.50 -8.74
CA GLU A 23 -16.95 3.74 -10.16
C GLU A 23 -15.55 3.21 -10.56
N VAL A 24 -14.52 3.59 -9.81
CA VAL A 24 -13.14 3.16 -10.08
C VAL A 24 -13.00 1.65 -9.90
N THR A 25 -13.59 1.08 -8.85
CA THR A 25 -13.53 -0.37 -8.60
C THR A 25 -14.24 -1.16 -9.69
N LYS A 26 -15.36 -0.65 -10.23
CA LYS A 26 -16.06 -1.27 -11.36
C LYS A 26 -15.17 -1.29 -12.60
N LYS A 27 -14.59 -0.14 -12.97
CA LYS A 27 -13.67 -0.04 -14.13
C LYS A 27 -12.49 -1.00 -13.96
N LEU A 28 -11.87 -1.05 -12.77
CA LEU A 28 -10.78 -1.97 -12.48
C LEU A 28 -11.20 -3.44 -12.60
N LYS A 29 -12.36 -3.82 -12.06
CA LYS A 29 -12.87 -5.21 -12.19
C LYS A 29 -13.08 -5.60 -13.65
N GLU A 30 -13.63 -4.70 -14.46
CA GLU A 30 -13.84 -4.92 -15.89
C GLU A 30 -12.51 -5.10 -16.63
N GLU A 31 -11.51 -4.26 -16.36
CA GLU A 31 -10.17 -4.39 -16.96
C GLU A 31 -9.47 -5.69 -16.54
N PHE A 32 -9.42 -6.01 -15.25
CA PHE A 32 -8.74 -7.21 -14.74
C PHE A 32 -9.41 -8.50 -15.23
N LYS A 33 -10.74 -8.49 -15.40
CA LYS A 33 -11.48 -9.63 -15.96
C LYS A 33 -11.02 -9.98 -17.38
N LYS A 34 -10.60 -9.00 -18.20
CA LYS A 34 -10.04 -9.24 -19.55
C LYS A 34 -8.75 -10.08 -19.51
N HIS A 35 -8.06 -10.08 -18.37
CA HIS A 35 -6.82 -10.82 -18.14
C HIS A 35 -7.02 -12.07 -17.27
N ASN A 36 -8.27 -12.55 -17.08
CA ASN A 36 -8.62 -13.65 -16.18
C ASN A 36 -8.15 -13.41 -14.73
N GLN A 37 -8.09 -12.15 -14.30
CA GLN A 37 -7.75 -11.76 -12.94
C GLN A 37 -8.98 -11.20 -12.20
N SER A 38 -8.97 -11.33 -10.88
CA SER A 38 -10.07 -10.87 -10.02
C SER A 38 -9.58 -9.79 -9.06
N VAL A 39 -10.37 -8.72 -8.91
CA VAL A 39 -10.16 -7.68 -7.90
C VAL A 39 -11.00 -8.02 -6.67
N TYR A 40 -10.33 -8.35 -5.57
CA TYR A 40 -10.95 -8.77 -4.31
C TYR A 40 -11.21 -7.62 -3.31
N THR A 41 -10.78 -6.40 -3.64
CA THR A 41 -10.93 -5.24 -2.75
C THR A 41 -12.40 -4.95 -2.45
N GLN A 42 -12.73 -4.84 -1.17
CA GLN A 42 -14.08 -4.52 -0.70
C GLN A 42 -14.19 -3.02 -0.40
N ILE A 43 -15.33 -2.43 -0.73
CA ILE A 43 -15.71 -1.08 -0.29
C ILE A 43 -16.63 -1.25 0.90
N LEU A 44 -16.24 -0.68 2.04
CA LEU A 44 -16.97 -0.76 3.29
C LEU A 44 -17.27 0.65 3.80
N PRO A 45 -18.41 0.86 4.49
CA PRO A 45 -18.61 2.11 5.21
C PRO A 45 -17.55 2.25 6.30
N SER A 46 -16.98 3.44 6.44
CA SER A 46 -16.06 3.71 7.54
C SER A 46 -16.78 3.55 8.87
N THR A 47 -16.20 2.75 9.76
CA THR A 47 -16.63 2.62 11.15
C THR A 47 -15.71 3.41 12.06
N HIS A 48 -15.80 3.18 13.38
CA HIS A 48 -14.88 3.73 14.36
C HIS A 48 -13.43 3.35 14.01
N PHE A 49 -12.56 4.37 13.92
CA PHE A 49 -11.12 4.21 13.78
C PHE A 49 -10.45 4.38 15.14
N TYR A 50 -9.86 3.31 15.65
CA TYR A 50 -9.06 3.35 16.87
C TYR A 50 -7.61 3.65 16.50
N LYS A 51 -7.11 4.81 16.91
CA LYS A 51 -5.72 5.18 16.69
C LYS A 51 -4.80 4.16 17.37
N ALA A 52 -3.89 3.58 16.60
CA ALA A 52 -2.85 2.71 17.14
C ALA A 52 -1.94 3.47 18.12
N GLU A 53 -1.30 2.74 19.04
CA GLU A 53 -0.43 3.29 20.05
C GLU A 53 0.69 4.16 19.46
N SER A 54 1.22 5.09 20.26
CA SER A 54 2.21 6.07 19.83
C SER A 54 3.48 5.46 19.24
N TYR A 55 3.86 4.24 19.64
CA TYR A 55 5.04 3.55 19.12
C TYR A 55 4.83 3.00 17.70
N HIS A 56 3.59 2.76 17.28
CA HIS A 56 3.26 2.31 15.92
C HIS A 56 3.21 3.45 14.91
N GLN A 57 2.83 4.65 15.36
CA GLN A 57 2.82 5.84 14.52
C GLN A 57 4.24 6.14 14.02
N ASP A 58 4.41 6.42 12.73
CA ASP A 58 5.70 6.77 12.13
C ASP A 58 6.82 5.74 12.41
N TYR A 59 6.46 4.45 12.51
CA TYR A 59 7.41 3.41 12.90
C TYR A 59 8.67 3.40 12.03
N HIS A 60 8.51 3.62 10.72
CA HIS A 60 9.61 3.68 9.76
C HIS A 60 10.58 4.85 10.01
N HIS A 61 10.10 5.96 10.58
CA HIS A 61 10.95 7.09 11.00
C HIS A 61 11.64 6.82 12.33
N LYS A 62 10.91 6.22 13.28
CA LYS A 62 11.43 5.94 14.63
C LYS A 62 12.45 4.81 14.65
N ASN A 63 12.31 3.83 13.74
CA ASN A 63 13.12 2.62 13.69
C ASN A 63 13.66 2.32 12.27
N PRO A 64 14.39 3.25 11.63
CA PRO A 64 14.72 3.18 10.22
C PRO A 64 15.54 1.92 9.86
N LYS A 65 16.49 1.52 10.72
CA LYS A 65 17.30 0.30 10.51
C LYS A 65 16.47 -0.99 10.56
N ARG A 66 15.56 -1.11 11.53
CA ARG A 66 14.70 -2.31 11.68
C ARG A 66 13.68 -2.39 10.55
N TYR A 67 13.06 -1.26 10.22
CA TYR A 67 12.12 -1.19 9.11
C TYR A 67 12.82 -1.47 7.78
N CYS A 68 14.04 -0.96 7.58
CA CYS A 68 14.88 -1.27 6.42
C CYS A 68 15.11 -2.78 6.26
N TYR A 69 15.58 -3.46 7.32
CA TYR A 69 15.81 -4.90 7.29
C TYR A 69 14.54 -5.69 6.92
N TYR A 70 13.39 -5.33 7.51
CA TYR A 70 12.11 -5.94 7.14
C TYR A 70 11.75 -5.66 5.67
N ARG A 71 11.88 -4.41 5.21
CA ARG A 71 11.49 -3.98 3.87
C ARG A 71 12.31 -4.68 2.78
N THR A 72 13.62 -4.72 2.92
CA THR A 72 14.51 -5.39 1.96
C THR A 72 14.29 -6.91 1.97
N GLY A 73 13.98 -7.49 3.13
CA GLY A 73 13.71 -8.93 3.28
C GLY A 73 12.30 -9.39 2.86
N CYS A 74 11.31 -8.50 2.79
CA CYS A 74 9.91 -8.91 2.55
C CYS A 74 9.58 -9.27 1.09
N GLY A 75 10.52 -9.10 0.15
CA GLY A 75 10.33 -9.40 -1.28
C GLY A 75 9.39 -8.46 -2.02
N ARG A 76 8.91 -7.39 -1.36
CA ARG A 76 8.01 -6.40 -1.97
C ARG A 76 8.68 -5.70 -3.14
N ASP A 77 9.92 -5.24 -2.98
CA ASP A 77 10.60 -4.46 -4.01
C ASP A 77 10.93 -5.33 -5.23
N LEU A 78 11.30 -6.60 -5.03
CA LEU A 78 11.42 -7.59 -6.12
C LEU A 78 10.10 -7.79 -6.87
N THR A 79 8.98 -7.89 -6.15
CA THR A 79 7.65 -8.08 -6.74
C THR A 79 7.24 -6.85 -7.54
N VAL A 80 7.43 -5.66 -7.00
CA VAL A 80 7.15 -4.39 -7.70
C VAL A 80 8.00 -4.32 -8.97
N ASN A 81 9.31 -4.52 -8.89
CA ASN A 81 10.18 -4.53 -10.07
C ASN A 81 9.72 -5.55 -11.13
N LYS A 82 9.23 -6.73 -10.72
CA LYS A 82 8.71 -7.75 -11.64
C LYS A 82 7.39 -7.36 -12.30
N VAL A 83 6.48 -6.73 -11.58
CA VAL A 83 5.18 -6.29 -12.12
C VAL A 83 5.36 -5.11 -13.07
N TRP A 84 6.29 -4.22 -12.77
CA TRP A 84 6.46 -2.93 -13.43
C TRP A 84 7.67 -2.87 -14.38
N GLN A 85 8.18 -4.00 -14.86
CA GLN A 85 9.38 -4.10 -15.73
C GLN A 85 9.34 -3.21 -16.99
N ASN A 86 8.14 -2.80 -17.43
CA ASN A 86 7.93 -2.02 -18.64
C ASN A 86 7.61 -0.54 -18.39
N ILE A 87 7.78 -0.05 -17.15
CA ILE A 87 7.73 1.38 -16.83
C ILE A 87 9.06 1.79 -16.19
N ASP A 88 9.53 3.02 -16.45
CA ASP A 88 10.71 3.59 -15.79
C ASP A 88 10.37 4.00 -14.34
N TRP A 89 9.95 3.02 -13.54
CA TRP A 89 9.69 3.21 -12.12
C TRP A 89 11.01 3.13 -11.38
N LYS A 90 11.44 4.27 -10.82
CA LYS A 90 12.58 4.34 -9.91
C LYS A 90 12.16 5.02 -8.63
N TYR A 91 12.58 4.48 -7.49
CA TYR A 91 12.45 5.16 -6.21
C TYR A 91 13.08 6.57 -6.23
N SER A 92 14.13 6.79 -7.01
CA SER A 92 14.74 8.10 -7.21
C SER A 92 13.83 9.13 -7.89
N ASN A 93 12.82 8.67 -8.63
CA ASN A 93 11.91 9.53 -9.40
C ASN A 93 10.70 9.97 -8.57
N VAL A 94 10.48 9.36 -7.40
CA VAL A 94 9.44 9.73 -6.46
C VAL A 94 10.14 10.07 -5.16
N VAL A 95 10.28 11.35 -4.83
CA VAL A 95 10.66 11.72 -3.46
C VAL A 95 9.42 11.47 -2.60
N PRO A 96 9.35 10.39 -1.80
CA PRO A 96 8.13 10.13 -1.06
C PRO A 96 8.00 11.23 -0.02
N PHE A 97 6.81 11.82 0.04
CA PHE A 97 6.45 12.83 1.02
C PHE A 97 6.78 12.26 2.41
N ASP A 98 7.81 12.81 3.07
CA ASP A 98 8.28 12.45 4.40
C ASP A 98 9.07 11.13 4.55
N ILE A 99 10.23 11.01 3.89
CA ILE A 99 11.23 9.98 4.25
C ILE A 99 12.46 10.61 4.92
N PRO A 100 12.85 10.18 6.15
CA PRO A 100 14.12 10.57 6.73
C PRO A 100 15.27 10.01 5.89
N SER A 101 16.34 10.81 5.73
CA SER A 101 17.53 10.47 4.93
C SER A 101 18.08 9.07 5.21
N SER A 102 18.05 8.63 6.48
CA SER A 102 18.48 7.29 6.91
C SER A 102 17.67 6.12 6.33
N TYR A 103 16.42 6.37 5.90
CA TYR A 103 15.60 5.37 5.20
C TYR A 103 15.76 5.48 3.67
N ALA A 104 16.04 6.68 3.14
CA ALA A 104 16.34 6.84 1.71
C ALA A 104 17.58 6.02 1.29
N GLU A 105 18.64 6.01 2.10
CA GLU A 105 19.84 5.19 1.87
C GLU A 105 19.56 3.67 1.85
N CYS A 106 18.50 3.21 2.51
CA CYS A 106 18.09 1.81 2.51
C CYS A 106 17.46 1.40 1.17
N LEU A 107 16.65 2.27 0.58
CA LEU A 107 15.85 1.98 -0.62
C LEU A 107 16.61 2.19 -1.93
N THR A 108 17.79 2.81 -1.88
CA THR A 108 18.62 3.13 -3.05
C THR A 108 19.80 2.16 -3.26
N ARG A 109 19.94 1.14 -2.41
CA ARG A 109 20.86 0.01 -2.60
C ARG A 109 20.27 -1.05 -3.52
#